data_AF-A0A943RX11-F1
#
_entry.id   AF-A0A943RX11-F1
#
_cell.length_a   1.000
_cell.length_b   1.000
_cell.length_c   1.000
_cell.angle_alpha   90.00
_cell.angle_beta   90.00
_cell.angle_gamma   90.00
#
_symmetry.space_group_name_H-M   'P 1'
#
loop_
_entity.id
_entity.type
_entity.pdbx_description
1 polymer ?
#
loop_
_entity_poly.entity_id
_entity_poly.type
_entity_poly.pdbx_seq_one_letter_code
_entity_poly.pdbx_strand_id
1 'polypeptide(L)'
;VKGVVITCLGILLASMGMDTLSGAPRYEFGNMYLLGGIPFTPFVIGAVGFAQVINLINDRDSDAEKKAKNADNDMKLSIRGSLLTGHDFKRLLPPAIRSGLLGTFVGVLPGAGATTGSFMGYAIQKKFKSEEELGTGAIEGIAASEAANNAAAAGAFAPLLALGIPGSGTGAVLLGGLMMWGLSPGPLLFENEPDFCWGLIASLFMANIFTLAVAVCVIPFLIKILSVPVKYMIPIITVVCMVGAYSTSNSMYGVIVMFLSGIAGYLLNKNNFPAAPMLLSFVLAPILEDNMRKAFIISGGSINIFFTRPITCVLMLIFIGIVLFSILKPILTKKKAQ
;
A
#
# COMPACT_ATOMS: atom_id res chain seq x y z
N VAL A 1 19.42 9.85 -6.97
CA VAL A 1 18.94 10.45 -8.24
C VAL A 1 17.83 9.63 -8.88
N LYS A 2 18.06 8.37 -9.29
CA LYS A 2 17.02 7.50 -9.90
C LYS A 2 15.70 7.45 -9.11
N GLY A 3 15.77 7.26 -7.78
CA GLY A 3 14.57 7.25 -6.93
C GLY A 3 13.79 8.57 -6.93
N VAL A 4 14.48 9.72 -6.94
CA VAL A 4 13.84 11.05 -6.95
C VAL A 4 13.11 11.28 -8.26
N VAL A 5 13.73 10.94 -9.40
CA VAL A 5 13.11 11.09 -10.73
C VAL A 5 11.83 10.25 -10.82
N ILE A 6 11.86 9.01 -10.33
CA ILE A 6 10.69 8.14 -10.30
C ILE A 6 9.61 8.68 -9.36
N THR A 7 9.99 9.21 -8.19
CA THR A 7 9.04 9.86 -7.27
C THR A 7 8.37 11.04 -7.96
N CYS A 8 9.11 11.91 -8.64
CA CYS A 8 8.52 13.02 -9.40
C CYS A 8 7.55 12.54 -10.49
N LEU A 9 7.89 11.45 -11.18
CA LEU A 9 7.03 10.84 -12.18
C LEU A 9 5.74 10.29 -11.56
N GLY A 10 5.83 9.61 -10.41
CA GLY A 10 4.65 9.12 -9.69
C GLY A 10 3.76 10.25 -9.16
N ILE A 11 4.33 11.36 -8.68
CA ILE A 11 3.59 12.57 -8.30
C ILE A 11 2.86 13.14 -9.52
N LEU A 12 3.54 13.28 -10.66
CA LEU A 12 2.95 13.81 -11.89
C LEU A 12 1.75 12.98 -12.35
N LEU A 13 1.90 11.66 -12.36
CA LEU A 13 0.82 10.74 -12.71
C LEU A 13 -0.37 10.83 -11.73
N ALA A 14 -0.11 11.04 -10.45
CA ALA A 14 -1.15 11.17 -9.43
C ALA A 14 -1.88 12.52 -9.46
N SER A 15 -1.26 13.57 -10.00
CA SER A 15 -1.87 14.88 -10.19
C SER A 15 -2.80 14.95 -11.41
N MET A 16 -2.90 13.89 -12.21
CA MET A 16 -3.81 13.81 -13.36
C MET A 16 -5.25 13.53 -12.89
N GLY A 17 -6.22 14.30 -13.41
CA GLY A 17 -7.64 14.17 -13.09
C GLY A 17 -8.26 15.46 -12.57
N MET A 18 -9.51 15.38 -12.12
CA MET A 18 -10.17 16.49 -11.46
C MET A 18 -9.59 16.77 -10.08
N ASP A 19 -9.35 18.05 -9.82
CA ASP A 19 -9.13 18.54 -8.48
C ASP A 19 -10.42 18.43 -7.66
N THR A 20 -10.38 17.67 -6.57
CA THR A 20 -11.52 17.47 -5.67
C THR A 20 -11.95 18.74 -4.94
N LEU A 21 -11.06 19.73 -4.82
CA LEU A 21 -11.31 20.98 -4.10
C LEU A 21 -11.78 22.13 -5.00
N SER A 22 -11.21 22.24 -6.20
CA SER A 22 -11.55 23.32 -7.14
C SER A 22 -12.49 22.90 -8.27
N GLY A 23 -12.66 21.59 -8.51
CA GLY A 23 -13.41 21.06 -9.66
C GLY A 23 -12.71 21.28 -11.00
N ALA A 24 -11.50 21.86 -11.01
CA ALA A 24 -10.75 22.11 -12.23
C ALA A 24 -10.10 20.81 -12.74
N PRO A 25 -10.21 20.49 -14.04
CA PRO A 25 -9.51 19.36 -14.61
C PRO A 25 -8.01 19.65 -14.76
N ARG A 26 -7.18 18.65 -14.52
CA ARG A 26 -5.71 18.76 -14.62
C ARG A 26 -5.17 17.64 -15.48
N TYR A 27 -4.36 18.01 -16.48
CA TYR A 27 -3.70 17.07 -17.38
C TYR A 27 -4.68 16.08 -18.05
N GLU A 28 -5.91 16.53 -18.34
CA GLU A 28 -6.94 15.70 -18.99
C GLU A 28 -6.73 15.55 -20.51
N PHE A 29 -5.91 16.42 -21.11
CA PHE A 29 -5.57 16.43 -22.54
C PHE A 29 -6.79 16.28 -23.49
N GLY A 30 -7.96 16.78 -23.09
CA GLY A 30 -9.22 16.68 -23.85
C GLY A 30 -9.91 15.31 -23.81
N ASN A 31 -9.46 14.37 -22.96
CA ASN A 31 -10.02 13.03 -22.85
C ASN A 31 -10.86 12.87 -21.57
N MET A 32 -12.14 12.51 -21.74
CA MET A 32 -13.08 12.29 -20.64
C MET A 32 -12.68 11.15 -19.69
N TYR A 33 -11.87 10.18 -20.13
CA TYR A 33 -11.37 9.14 -19.26
C TYR A 33 -10.27 9.63 -18.30
N LEU A 34 -9.51 10.65 -18.69
CA LEU A 34 -8.47 11.24 -17.85
C LEU A 34 -9.02 12.20 -16.80
N LEU A 35 -10.28 12.66 -16.95
CA LEU A 35 -11.01 13.45 -15.96
C LEU A 35 -11.12 12.73 -14.61
N GLY A 36 -11.33 11.41 -14.62
CA GLY A 36 -11.34 10.57 -13.42
C GLY A 36 -9.93 10.27 -12.85
N GLY A 37 -8.88 10.76 -13.51
CA GLY A 37 -7.49 10.48 -13.17
C GLY A 37 -7.04 9.07 -13.50
N ILE A 38 -5.86 8.69 -13.02
CA ILE A 38 -5.34 7.33 -13.17
C ILE A 38 -5.84 6.50 -11.97
N PRO A 39 -6.61 5.42 -12.20
CA PRO A 39 -7.11 4.60 -11.10
C PRO A 39 -5.93 3.85 -10.46
N PHE A 40 -5.82 3.97 -9.15
CA PHE A 40 -4.69 3.42 -8.38
C PHE A 40 -4.57 1.89 -8.53
N THR A 41 -5.67 1.16 -8.33
CA THR A 41 -5.63 -0.31 -8.33
C THR A 41 -5.18 -0.87 -9.69
N PRO A 42 -5.74 -0.44 -10.84
CA PRO A 42 -5.22 -0.86 -12.14
C PRO A 42 -3.76 -0.44 -12.39
N PHE A 43 -3.36 0.76 -11.94
CA PHE A 43 -1.97 1.21 -12.07
C PHE A 43 -0.99 0.27 -11.37
N VAL A 44 -1.26 -0.13 -10.12
CA VAL A 44 -0.42 -1.07 -9.35
C VAL A 44 -0.46 -2.47 -9.94
N ILE A 45 -1.65 -2.97 -10.30
CA ILE A 45 -1.80 -4.29 -10.95
C ILE A 45 -0.92 -4.35 -12.20
N GLY A 46 -0.89 -3.30 -13.00
CA GLY A 46 -0.02 -3.25 -14.18
C GLY A 46 1.46 -3.17 -13.80
N ALA A 47 1.86 -2.11 -13.09
CA ALA A 47 3.25 -1.78 -12.81
C ALA A 47 4.01 -2.86 -12.02
N VAL A 48 3.31 -3.65 -11.21
CA VAL A 48 3.91 -4.74 -10.42
C VAL A 48 3.46 -6.11 -10.91
N GLY A 49 2.16 -6.34 -11.12
CA GLY A 49 1.64 -7.65 -11.52
C GLY A 49 1.93 -7.98 -12.98
N PHE A 50 1.40 -7.17 -13.90
CA PHE A 50 1.56 -7.41 -15.34
C PHE A 50 3.00 -7.24 -15.81
N ALA A 51 3.76 -6.31 -15.23
CA ALA A 51 5.19 -6.17 -15.48
C ALA A 51 5.98 -7.46 -15.20
N GLN A 52 5.60 -8.23 -14.17
CA GLN A 52 6.21 -9.53 -13.87
C GLN A 52 5.78 -10.60 -14.89
N VAL A 53 4.56 -10.55 -15.40
CA VAL A 53 4.14 -11.43 -16.50
C VAL A 53 4.99 -11.19 -17.74
N ILE A 54 5.25 -9.92 -18.10
CA ILE A 54 6.13 -9.57 -19.24
C ILE A 54 7.56 -10.10 -18.99
N ASN A 55 8.08 -9.94 -17.77
CA ASN A 55 9.39 -10.54 -17.40
C ASN A 55 9.38 -12.06 -17.57
N LEU A 56 8.37 -12.76 -17.06
CA LEU A 56 8.24 -14.22 -17.14
C LEU A 56 8.16 -14.73 -18.58
N ILE A 57 7.57 -13.96 -19.49
CA ILE A 57 7.54 -14.26 -20.93
C ILE A 57 8.94 -14.10 -21.54
N ASN A 58 9.67 -13.05 -21.17
CA ASN A 58 10.96 -12.71 -21.76
C ASN A 58 12.12 -13.58 -21.23
N ASP A 59 12.05 -14.01 -19.97
CA ASP A 59 13.03 -14.94 -19.35
C ASP A 59 12.81 -16.41 -19.78
N ARG A 60 11.69 -16.66 -20.48
CA ARG A 60 11.31 -17.98 -20.97
C ARG A 60 12.25 -18.50 -22.06
N ASP A 61 12.91 -17.59 -22.79
CA ASP A 61 13.84 -17.91 -23.88
C ASP A 61 15.30 -18.11 -23.44
N SER A 62 15.69 -17.72 -22.21
CA SER A 62 17.10 -17.79 -21.78
C SER A 62 17.43 -18.85 -20.72
N ASP A 63 16.56 -19.11 -19.72
CA ASP A 63 16.94 -20.00 -18.59
C ASP A 63 15.78 -20.75 -17.89
N ALA A 64 14.51 -20.48 -18.22
CA ALA A 64 13.37 -21.03 -17.50
C ALA A 64 13.19 -22.56 -17.68
N GLU A 65 13.56 -23.12 -18.84
CA GLU A 65 13.53 -24.57 -19.06
C GLU A 65 14.62 -25.32 -18.27
N LYS A 66 15.76 -24.68 -17.98
CA LYS A 66 16.83 -25.25 -17.13
C LYS A 66 16.52 -25.11 -15.64
N LYS A 67 15.95 -23.98 -15.21
CA LYS A 67 15.49 -23.79 -13.81
C LYS A 67 14.27 -24.65 -13.47
N ALA A 68 13.34 -24.85 -14.38
CA ALA A 68 12.21 -25.76 -14.17
C ALA A 68 12.66 -27.23 -14.05
N LYS A 69 13.67 -27.66 -14.82
CA LYS A 69 14.28 -28.99 -14.67
C LYS A 69 15.10 -29.18 -13.38
N ASN A 70 15.68 -28.10 -12.84
CA ASN A 70 16.39 -28.16 -11.55
C ASN A 70 15.45 -28.02 -10.34
N ALA A 71 14.29 -27.35 -10.49
CA ALA A 71 13.27 -27.27 -9.44
C ALA A 71 12.56 -28.60 -9.17
N ASP A 72 12.59 -29.51 -10.14
CA ASP A 72 12.04 -30.87 -10.01
C ASP A 72 12.87 -31.76 -9.05
N ASN A 73 14.10 -31.34 -8.69
CA ASN A 73 15.01 -32.15 -7.89
C ASN A 73 15.34 -31.66 -6.48
N ASP A 74 14.83 -30.52 -5.96
CA ASP A 74 15.15 -30.19 -4.55
C ASP A 74 14.22 -29.26 -3.74
N MET A 75 13.03 -28.90 -4.22
CA MET A 75 12.07 -28.17 -3.38
C MET A 75 10.81 -29.01 -3.14
N LYS A 76 10.94 -30.02 -2.28
CA LYS A 76 9.78 -30.59 -1.59
C LYS A 76 9.17 -29.49 -0.73
N LEU A 77 8.27 -28.70 -1.32
CA LEU A 77 7.37 -27.77 -0.62
C LEU A 77 6.44 -28.59 0.29
N SER A 78 7.00 -29.05 1.40
CA SER A 78 6.31 -29.80 2.43
C SER A 78 5.53 -28.83 3.29
N ILE A 79 4.29 -29.20 3.64
CA ILE A 79 3.44 -28.45 4.58
C ILE A 79 4.19 -28.19 5.91
N ARG A 80 5.09 -29.10 6.30
CA ARG A 80 5.97 -28.96 7.47
C ARG A 80 7.08 -27.91 7.30
N GLY A 81 7.58 -27.68 6.09
CA GLY A 81 8.59 -26.67 5.79
C GLY A 81 8.02 -25.26 5.60
N SER A 82 6.69 -25.14 5.48
CA SER A 82 5.98 -23.85 5.42
C SER A 82 5.51 -23.33 6.79
N LEU A 83 5.67 -24.13 7.84
CA LEU A 83 5.38 -23.70 9.21
C LEU A 83 6.56 -22.87 9.73
N LEU A 84 6.28 -21.74 10.37
CA LEU A 84 7.32 -20.88 10.93
C LEU A 84 8.15 -21.65 11.96
N THR A 85 9.46 -21.60 11.80
CA THR A 85 10.40 -22.07 12.81
C THR A 85 10.41 -21.07 13.98
N GLY A 86 10.77 -21.51 15.19
CA GLY A 86 10.94 -20.59 16.34
C GLY A 86 11.95 -19.46 16.07
N HIS A 87 12.92 -19.70 15.18
CA HIS A 87 13.83 -18.68 14.66
C HIS A 87 13.10 -17.62 13.82
N ASP A 88 12.24 -18.04 12.89
CA ASP A 88 11.46 -17.16 12.01
C ASP A 88 10.49 -16.30 12.82
N PHE A 89 9.90 -16.87 13.88
CA PHE A 89 9.03 -16.13 14.79
C PHE A 89 9.76 -14.98 15.49
N LYS A 90 11.01 -15.21 15.91
CA LYS A 90 11.85 -14.16 16.53
C LYS A 90 12.26 -13.08 15.52
N ARG A 91 12.44 -13.44 14.24
CA ARG A 91 12.72 -12.49 13.14
C ARG A 91 11.49 -11.67 12.74
N LEU A 92 10.31 -12.28 12.75
CA LEU A 92 9.00 -11.70 12.42
C LEU A 92 8.54 -10.67 13.46
N LEU A 93 8.68 -10.99 14.74
CA LEU A 93 8.00 -10.28 15.82
C LEU A 93 8.38 -8.78 15.90
N PRO A 94 9.67 -8.38 15.83
CA PRO A 94 10.02 -6.96 15.92
C PRO A 94 9.52 -6.12 14.72
N PRO A 95 9.68 -6.56 13.44
CA PRO A 95 9.05 -5.91 12.30
C PRO A 95 7.52 -5.84 12.39
N ALA A 96 6.87 -6.92 12.82
CA ALA A 96 5.42 -6.98 12.92
C ALA A 96 4.85 -6.00 13.96
N ILE A 97 5.43 -5.93 15.17
CA ILE A 97 4.98 -5.02 16.21
C ILE A 97 5.21 -3.55 15.79
N ARG A 98 6.42 -3.24 15.30
CA ARG A 98 6.76 -1.87 14.87
C ARG A 98 5.84 -1.40 13.75
N SER A 99 5.67 -2.25 12.73
CA SER A 99 4.88 -1.90 11.55
C SER A 99 3.38 -1.95 11.86
N GLY A 100 2.95 -2.78 12.81
CA GLY A 100 1.59 -2.76 13.34
C GLY A 100 1.26 -1.45 14.06
N LEU A 101 2.10 -0.99 14.98
CA LEU A 101 1.92 0.31 15.64
C LEU A 101 1.86 1.47 14.64
N LEU A 102 2.77 1.44 13.67
CA LEU A 102 2.79 2.41 12.58
C LEU A 102 1.55 2.31 11.71
N GLY A 103 1.10 1.10 11.37
CA GLY A 103 -0.13 0.83 10.63
C GLY A 103 -1.34 1.41 11.34
N THR A 104 -1.50 1.15 12.64
CA THR A 104 -2.59 1.74 13.44
C THR A 104 -2.55 3.27 13.39
N PHE A 105 -1.37 3.87 13.56
CA PHE A 105 -1.23 5.33 13.46
C PHE A 105 -1.63 5.86 12.08
N VAL A 106 -1.21 5.20 11.01
CA VAL A 106 -1.62 5.54 9.64
C VAL A 106 -3.11 5.36 9.43
N GLY A 107 -3.70 4.29 9.96
CA GLY A 107 -5.12 4.00 9.84
C GLY A 107 -6.00 5.06 10.50
N VAL A 108 -5.58 5.58 11.65
CA VAL A 108 -6.28 6.66 12.36
C VAL A 108 -6.26 7.97 11.56
N LEU A 109 -5.24 8.18 10.70
CA LEU A 109 -5.16 9.38 9.86
C LEU A 109 -6.20 9.32 8.74
N PRO A 110 -7.10 10.32 8.64
CA PRO A 110 -8.08 10.36 7.56
C PRO A 110 -7.41 10.44 6.19
N GLY A 111 -7.90 9.63 5.25
CA GLY A 111 -7.43 9.61 3.85
C GLY A 111 -6.16 8.79 3.60
N ALA A 112 -5.47 8.28 4.63
CA ALA A 112 -4.24 7.51 4.43
C ALA A 112 -4.52 6.09 3.93
N GLY A 113 -5.54 5.41 4.47
CA GLY A 113 -5.94 4.07 4.05
C GLY A 113 -4.90 2.95 4.32
N ALA A 114 -5.33 1.70 4.14
CA ALA A 114 -4.52 0.52 4.49
C ALA A 114 -3.31 0.32 3.57
N THR A 115 -3.45 0.64 2.28
CA THR A 115 -2.37 0.50 1.30
C THR A 115 -1.16 1.40 1.59
N THR A 116 -1.41 2.65 2.02
CA THR A 116 -0.35 3.55 2.49
C THR A 116 0.37 2.97 3.71
N GLY A 117 -0.38 2.40 4.64
CA GLY A 117 0.17 1.70 5.81
C GLY A 117 1.15 0.60 5.39
N SER A 118 0.72 -0.28 4.48
CA SER A 118 1.54 -1.38 3.97
C SER A 118 2.85 -0.90 3.33
N PHE A 119 2.78 0.07 2.42
CA PHE A 119 3.97 0.61 1.76
C PHE A 119 4.89 1.36 2.74
N MET A 120 4.33 2.08 3.72
CA MET A 120 5.14 2.76 4.73
C MET A 120 5.85 1.77 5.66
N GLY A 121 5.17 0.69 6.04
CA GLY A 121 5.77 -0.44 6.75
C GLY A 121 6.96 -1.04 5.99
N TYR A 122 6.78 -1.35 4.71
CA TYR A 122 7.85 -1.84 3.84
C TYR A 122 9.02 -0.85 3.72
N ALA A 123 8.73 0.43 3.47
CA ALA A 123 9.74 1.47 3.30
C ALA A 123 10.57 1.70 4.56
N ILE A 124 9.96 1.56 5.74
CA ILE A 124 10.66 1.65 7.02
C ILE A 124 11.50 0.40 7.25
N GLN A 125 10.97 -0.80 6.98
CA GLN A 125 11.73 -2.03 7.11
C GLN A 125 12.98 -2.03 6.22
N LYS A 126 12.94 -1.37 5.06
CA LYS A 126 14.11 -1.15 4.19
C LYS A 126 15.27 -0.39 4.83
N LYS A 127 15.03 0.33 5.93
CA LYS A 127 16.07 1.05 6.69
C LYS A 127 16.69 0.20 7.80
N PHE A 128 16.11 -0.95 8.12
CA PHE A 128 16.60 -1.89 9.12
C PHE A 128 17.38 -3.03 8.46
N LYS A 129 18.25 -3.68 9.24
CA LYS A 129 18.91 -4.91 8.79
C LYS A 129 17.86 -6.02 8.70
N SER A 130 17.81 -6.67 7.55
CA SER A 130 17.16 -7.96 7.34
C SER A 130 18.26 -8.98 7.07
N GLU A 131 18.04 -10.24 7.47
CA GLU A 131 19.01 -11.32 7.15
C GLU A 131 19.02 -11.62 5.65
N GLU A 132 17.87 -11.52 5.00
CA GLU A 132 17.71 -11.61 3.55
C GLU A 132 17.51 -10.24 2.91
N GLU A 133 17.95 -10.09 1.66
CA GLU A 133 17.75 -8.85 0.93
C GLU A 133 16.26 -8.59 0.67
N LEU A 134 15.79 -7.41 1.08
CA LEU A 134 14.40 -7.03 0.83
C LEU A 134 14.12 -6.93 -0.67
N GLY A 135 13.15 -7.72 -1.13
CA GLY A 135 12.83 -7.89 -2.55
C GLY A 135 13.04 -9.32 -3.07
N THR A 136 13.72 -10.19 -2.31
CA THR A 136 13.90 -11.61 -2.65
C THR A 136 12.87 -12.54 -2.00
N GLY A 137 11.87 -11.98 -1.31
CA GLY A 137 10.90 -12.76 -0.52
C GLY A 137 11.18 -12.79 0.99
N ALA A 138 12.10 -11.96 1.48
CA ALA A 138 12.45 -11.87 2.90
C ALA A 138 11.22 -11.74 3.82
N ILE A 139 11.14 -12.63 4.82
CA ILE A 139 10.02 -12.75 5.76
C ILE A 139 9.77 -11.43 6.48
N GLU A 140 10.80 -10.69 6.84
CA GLU A 140 10.68 -9.41 7.55
C GLU A 140 9.98 -8.34 6.72
N GLY A 141 10.19 -8.35 5.40
CA GLY A 141 9.54 -7.40 4.48
C GLY A 141 8.05 -7.68 4.32
N ILE A 142 7.68 -8.96 4.22
CA ILE A 142 6.28 -9.39 4.15
C ILE A 142 5.58 -9.10 5.47
N ALA A 143 6.21 -9.49 6.59
CA ALA A 143 5.69 -9.25 7.94
C ALA A 143 5.42 -7.78 8.22
N ALA A 144 6.37 -6.90 7.87
CA ALA A 144 6.21 -5.46 8.06
C ALA A 144 5.04 -4.89 7.23
N SER A 145 4.94 -5.31 5.96
CA SER A 145 3.92 -4.81 5.03
C SER A 145 2.52 -5.29 5.40
N GLU A 146 2.38 -6.57 5.77
CA GLU A 146 1.10 -7.19 6.14
C GLU A 146 0.64 -6.74 7.53
N ALA A 147 1.55 -6.65 8.51
CA ALA A 147 1.21 -6.15 9.84
C ALA A 147 0.74 -4.68 9.77
N ALA A 148 1.42 -3.84 8.99
CA ALA A 148 0.99 -2.46 8.80
C ALA A 148 -0.35 -2.35 8.06
N ASN A 149 -0.58 -3.16 7.03
CA ASN A 149 -1.83 -3.22 6.30
C ASN A 149 -3.01 -3.57 7.22
N ASN A 150 -2.88 -4.67 7.96
CA ASN A 150 -3.95 -5.17 8.83
C ASN A 150 -4.22 -4.20 9.99
N ALA A 151 -3.17 -3.65 10.59
CA ALA A 151 -3.30 -2.66 11.66
C ALA A 151 -3.91 -1.33 11.17
N ALA A 152 -3.58 -0.89 9.96
CA ALA A 152 -4.17 0.31 9.36
C ALA A 152 -5.66 0.12 9.04
N ALA A 153 -6.06 -1.06 8.58
CA ALA A 153 -7.46 -1.40 8.36
C ALA A 153 -8.27 -1.32 9.65
N ALA A 154 -7.76 -1.88 10.75
CA ALA A 154 -8.40 -1.79 12.07
C ALA A 154 -8.37 -0.35 12.62
N GLY A 155 -7.25 0.36 12.48
CA GLY A 155 -7.09 1.74 12.93
C GLY A 155 -8.06 2.72 12.27
N ALA A 156 -8.45 2.47 11.01
CA ALA A 156 -9.40 3.30 10.28
C ALA A 156 -10.83 3.28 10.87
N PHE A 157 -11.18 2.28 11.67
CA PHE A 157 -12.47 2.24 12.37
C PHE A 157 -12.56 3.26 13.51
N ALA A 158 -11.43 3.63 14.13
CA ALA A 158 -11.45 4.57 15.25
C ALA A 158 -12.03 5.95 14.87
N PRO A 159 -11.50 6.68 13.86
CA PRO A 159 -12.10 7.95 13.44
C PRO A 159 -13.48 7.76 12.80
N LEU A 160 -13.73 6.63 12.14
CA LEU A 160 -15.01 6.34 11.53
C LEU A 160 -16.12 6.23 12.57
N LEU A 161 -15.93 5.42 13.62
CA LEU A 161 -16.94 5.18 14.65
C LEU A 161 -17.02 6.34 15.64
N ALA A 162 -15.89 6.93 16.02
CA ALA A 162 -15.87 7.96 17.06
C ALA A 162 -16.19 9.36 16.52
N LEU A 163 -15.84 9.68 15.27
CA LEU A 163 -16.01 11.02 14.69
C LEU A 163 -16.93 11.03 13.47
N GLY A 164 -17.34 9.88 12.94
CA GLY A 164 -18.09 9.81 11.69
C GLY A 164 -17.26 10.20 10.46
N ILE A 165 -15.92 10.26 10.58
CA ILE A 165 -15.02 10.69 9.51
C ILE A 165 -14.36 9.46 8.90
N PRO A 166 -14.68 9.10 7.64
CA PRO A 166 -14.12 7.92 7.01
C PRO A 166 -12.63 8.11 6.70
N GLY A 167 -11.81 7.13 7.09
CA GLY A 167 -10.37 7.12 6.82
C GLY A 167 -9.99 6.72 5.39
N SER A 168 -10.91 6.14 4.62
CA SER A 168 -10.71 5.66 3.26
C SER A 168 -12.03 5.61 2.50
N GLY A 169 -11.98 5.39 1.18
CA GLY A 169 -13.18 5.14 0.37
C GLY A 169 -13.99 3.92 0.85
N THR A 170 -13.32 2.86 1.30
CA THR A 170 -14.01 1.69 1.91
C THR A 170 -14.71 2.07 3.23
N GLY A 171 -14.09 2.93 4.04
CA GLY A 171 -14.71 3.47 5.25
C GLY A 171 -15.94 4.34 4.96
N ALA A 172 -15.95 5.08 3.84
CA ALA A 172 -17.11 5.88 3.43
C ALA A 172 -18.30 5.01 3.01
N VAL A 173 -18.04 3.89 2.32
CA VAL A 173 -19.08 2.90 2.00
C VAL A 173 -19.64 2.28 3.28
N LEU A 174 -18.77 1.93 4.23
CA LEU A 174 -19.19 1.42 5.53
C LEU A 174 -20.01 2.45 6.32
N LEU A 175 -19.61 3.74 6.30
CA LEU A 175 -20.38 4.83 6.89
C LEU A 175 -21.80 4.88 6.30
N GLY A 176 -21.92 4.84 4.97
CA GLY A 176 -23.21 4.79 4.29
C GLY A 176 -24.05 3.57 4.68
N GLY A 177 -23.41 2.41 4.85
CA GLY A 177 -24.06 1.19 5.34
C GLY A 177 -24.57 1.32 6.78
N LEU A 178 -23.77 1.87 7.70
CA LEU A 178 -24.17 2.13 9.08
C LEU A 178 -25.36 3.08 9.14
N MET A 179 -25.30 4.18 8.38
CA MET A 179 -26.41 5.15 8.28
C MET A 179 -27.68 4.52 7.69
N MET A 180 -27.55 3.60 6.72
CA MET A 180 -28.69 2.86 6.17
C MET A 180 -29.35 1.95 7.21
N TRP A 181 -28.58 1.46 8.18
CA TRP A 181 -29.05 0.67 9.32
C TRP A 181 -29.57 1.55 10.49
N GLY A 182 -29.66 2.87 10.30
CA GLY A 182 -30.10 3.81 11.33
C GLY A 182 -29.05 4.14 12.39
N LEU A 183 -27.83 3.61 12.25
CA LEU A 183 -26.72 3.90 13.16
C LEU A 183 -26.05 5.20 12.71
N SER A 184 -25.90 6.15 13.63
CA SER A 184 -25.26 7.44 13.37
C SER A 184 -23.86 7.47 14.00
N PRO A 185 -22.79 7.26 13.22
CA PRO A 185 -21.43 7.22 13.75
C PRO A 185 -21.01 8.56 14.34
N GLY A 186 -20.28 8.52 15.45
CA GLY A 186 -19.93 9.68 16.27
C GLY A 186 -19.87 9.31 17.76
N PRO A 187 -19.58 10.28 18.65
CA PRO A 187 -19.47 10.00 20.09
C PRO A 187 -20.77 9.43 20.67
N LEU A 188 -21.91 9.89 20.17
CA LEU A 188 -23.23 9.43 20.56
C LEU A 188 -23.53 7.97 20.19
N LEU A 189 -22.82 7.38 19.21
CA LEU A 189 -22.99 5.97 18.87
C LEU A 189 -22.60 5.07 20.04
N PHE A 190 -21.55 5.42 20.78
CA PHE A 190 -21.09 4.67 21.96
C PHE A 190 -22.01 4.83 23.16
N GLU A 191 -22.79 5.92 23.22
CA GLU A 191 -23.79 6.16 24.28
C GLU A 191 -25.13 5.50 23.95
N ASN A 192 -25.63 5.68 22.72
CA ASN A 192 -26.95 5.23 22.31
C ASN A 192 -26.98 3.74 21.94
N GLU A 193 -25.88 3.21 21.37
CA GLU A 193 -25.79 1.85 20.84
C GLU A 193 -24.54 1.12 21.37
N PRO A 194 -24.36 1.01 22.70
CA PRO A 194 -23.16 0.43 23.31
C PRO A 194 -22.98 -1.05 22.95
N ASP A 195 -24.07 -1.82 22.89
CA ASP A 195 -24.05 -3.24 22.54
C ASP A 195 -23.53 -3.46 21.12
N PHE A 196 -23.93 -2.59 20.17
CA PHE A 196 -23.41 -2.62 18.81
C PHE A 196 -21.93 -2.26 18.78
N CYS A 197 -21.52 -1.16 19.42
CA CYS A 197 -20.13 -0.70 19.41
C CYS A 197 -19.17 -1.72 20.01
N TRP A 198 -19.47 -2.24 21.20
CA TRP A 198 -18.63 -3.24 21.86
C TRP A 198 -18.71 -4.60 21.18
N GLY A 199 -19.88 -4.98 20.66
CA GLY A 199 -20.05 -6.16 19.83
C GLY A 199 -19.21 -6.11 18.55
N LEU A 200 -19.17 -4.96 17.87
CA LEU A 200 -18.35 -4.72 16.69
C LEU A 200 -16.86 -4.84 17.03
N ILE A 201 -16.39 -4.17 18.10
CA ILE A 201 -14.99 -4.24 18.54
C ILE A 201 -14.59 -5.68 18.90
N ALA A 202 -15.44 -6.39 19.68
CA ALA A 202 -15.20 -7.78 20.03
C ALA A 202 -15.20 -8.69 18.79
N SER A 203 -16.10 -8.45 17.83
CA SER A 203 -16.16 -9.20 16.57
C SER A 203 -14.92 -8.97 15.72
N LEU A 204 -14.33 -7.76 15.70
CA LEU A 204 -13.09 -7.47 14.98
C LEU A 204 -11.92 -8.24 15.58
N PHE A 205 -11.88 -8.38 16.91
CA PHE A 205 -10.87 -9.21 17.58
C PHE A 205 -11.04 -10.69 17.24
N MET A 206 -12.26 -11.22 17.36
CA MET A 206 -12.57 -12.61 17.00
C MET A 206 -12.32 -12.89 15.51
N ALA A 207 -12.68 -11.96 14.63
CA ALA A 207 -12.49 -12.07 13.19
C ALA A 207 -11.01 -12.24 12.82
N ASN A 208 -10.08 -11.58 13.53
CA ASN A 208 -8.65 -11.79 13.33
C ASN A 208 -8.22 -13.22 13.70
N ILE A 209 -8.75 -13.79 14.79
CA ILE A 209 -8.49 -15.19 15.19
C ILE A 209 -9.01 -16.15 14.12
N PHE A 210 -10.24 -15.94 13.65
CA PHE A 210 -10.83 -16.74 12.57
C PHE A 210 -10.05 -16.59 11.26
N THR A 211 -9.62 -15.39 10.91
CA THR A 211 -8.83 -15.12 9.71
C THR A 211 -7.50 -15.85 9.76
N LEU A 212 -6.83 -15.89 10.93
CA LEU A 212 -5.62 -16.67 11.12
C LEU A 212 -5.86 -18.17 10.89
N ALA A 213 -6.93 -18.72 11.47
CA ALA A 213 -7.28 -20.13 11.28
C ALA A 213 -7.54 -20.47 9.80
N VAL A 214 -8.34 -19.64 9.12
CA VAL A 214 -8.63 -19.79 7.70
C VAL A 214 -7.36 -19.66 6.86
N ALA A 215 -6.51 -18.66 7.14
CA ALA A 215 -5.25 -18.46 6.43
C ALA A 215 -4.35 -19.70 6.54
N VAL A 216 -4.19 -20.28 7.73
CA VAL A 216 -3.39 -21.50 7.95
C VAL A 216 -3.95 -22.69 7.18
N CYS A 217 -5.28 -22.87 7.16
CA CYS A 217 -5.92 -23.93 6.38
C CYS A 217 -5.73 -23.77 4.86
N VAL A 218 -5.56 -22.53 4.37
CA VAL A 218 -5.42 -22.21 2.94
C VAL A 218 -3.97 -22.33 2.46
N ILE A 219 -2.96 -22.26 3.33
CA ILE A 219 -1.53 -22.47 3.01
C ILE A 219 -1.28 -23.69 2.08
N PRO A 220 -1.75 -24.91 2.39
CA PRO A 220 -1.48 -26.09 1.54
C PRO A 220 -2.06 -25.95 0.13
N PHE A 221 -3.14 -25.20 -0.04
CA PHE A 221 -3.72 -24.92 -1.35
C PHE A 221 -2.86 -23.90 -2.12
N LEU A 222 -2.41 -22.82 -1.46
CA LEU A 222 -1.52 -21.83 -2.05
C LEU A 222 -0.19 -22.44 -2.52
N ILE A 223 0.37 -23.37 -1.74
CA ILE A 223 1.60 -24.09 -2.12
C ILE A 223 1.42 -24.85 -3.44
N LYS A 224 0.27 -25.52 -3.65
CA LYS A 224 0.00 -26.24 -4.90
C LYS A 224 -0.09 -25.32 -6.11
N ILE A 225 -0.55 -24.08 -5.93
CA ILE A 225 -0.60 -23.09 -7.00
C ILE A 225 0.82 -22.71 -7.44
N LEU A 226 1.78 -22.64 -6.52
CA LEU A 226 3.19 -22.34 -6.85
C LEU A 226 3.86 -23.47 -7.66
N SER A 227 3.34 -24.70 -7.58
CA SER A 227 3.83 -25.84 -8.34
C SER A 227 3.31 -25.88 -9.79
N VAL A 228 2.42 -24.98 -10.18
CA VAL A 228 1.86 -24.93 -11.52
C VAL A 228 2.91 -24.41 -12.52
N PRO A 229 3.15 -25.10 -13.66
CA PRO A 229 4.13 -24.67 -14.64
C PRO A 229 3.87 -23.23 -15.14
N VAL A 230 4.96 -22.48 -15.36
CA VAL A 230 4.92 -21.07 -15.83
C VAL A 230 4.08 -20.90 -17.11
N LYS A 231 4.02 -21.94 -17.96
CA LYS A 231 3.17 -21.99 -19.16
C LYS A 231 1.69 -21.70 -18.87
N TYR A 232 1.18 -22.17 -17.75
CA TYR A 232 -0.21 -21.95 -17.32
C TYR A 232 -0.34 -20.72 -16.43
N MET A 233 0.68 -20.37 -15.63
CA MET A 233 0.64 -19.17 -14.79
C MET A 233 0.48 -17.88 -15.62
N ILE A 234 1.20 -17.74 -16.74
CA ILE A 234 1.16 -16.53 -17.58
C ILE A 234 -0.28 -16.16 -18.03
N PRO A 235 -1.04 -17.05 -18.69
CA PRO A 235 -2.40 -16.72 -19.12
C PRO A 235 -3.34 -16.52 -17.93
N ILE A 236 -3.20 -17.29 -16.85
CA ILE A 236 -4.05 -17.15 -15.65
C ILE A 236 -3.84 -15.79 -14.99
N ILE A 237 -2.59 -15.39 -14.73
CA ILE A 237 -2.28 -14.09 -14.12
C ILE A 237 -2.76 -12.96 -15.02
N THR A 238 -2.59 -13.07 -16.35
CA THR A 238 -3.07 -12.07 -17.30
C THR A 238 -4.58 -11.87 -17.22
N VAL A 239 -5.35 -12.96 -17.19
CA VAL A 239 -6.81 -12.91 -17.05
C VAL A 239 -7.19 -12.29 -15.70
N VAL A 240 -6.55 -12.70 -14.61
CA VAL A 240 -6.80 -12.14 -13.27
C VAL A 240 -6.48 -10.65 -13.20
N CYS A 241 -5.37 -10.20 -13.80
CA CYS A 241 -5.02 -8.78 -13.88
C CYS A 241 -6.06 -7.98 -14.68
N MET A 242 -6.53 -8.52 -15.82
CA MET A 242 -7.55 -7.87 -16.65
C MET A 242 -8.89 -7.78 -15.91
N VAL A 243 -9.35 -8.87 -15.30
CA VAL A 243 -10.60 -8.92 -14.52
C VAL A 243 -10.51 -8.02 -13.29
N GLY A 244 -9.37 -8.03 -12.58
CA GLY A 244 -9.16 -7.17 -11.41
C GLY A 244 -9.15 -5.67 -11.75
N ALA A 245 -8.48 -5.30 -12.85
CA ALA A 245 -8.46 -3.92 -13.34
C ALA A 245 -9.86 -3.46 -13.79
N TYR A 246 -10.60 -4.32 -14.50
CA TYR A 246 -11.96 -4.04 -14.94
C TYR A 246 -12.92 -3.93 -13.75
N SER A 247 -12.90 -4.89 -12.82
CA SER A 247 -13.80 -4.93 -11.65
C SER A 247 -13.66 -3.68 -10.77
N THR A 248 -12.43 -3.18 -10.59
CA THR A 248 -12.19 -2.02 -9.72
C THR A 248 -12.68 -0.71 -10.33
N SER A 249 -12.56 -0.55 -11.65
CA SER A 249 -12.92 0.69 -12.36
C SER A 249 -14.28 0.61 -13.06
N ASN A 250 -14.88 -0.57 -13.09
CA ASN A 250 -16.05 -0.96 -13.89
C ASN A 250 -15.99 -0.43 -15.34
N SER A 251 -14.78 -0.37 -15.91
CA SER A 251 -14.51 0.30 -17.19
C SER A 251 -13.28 -0.28 -17.88
N MET A 252 -13.28 -0.27 -19.22
CA MET A 252 -12.13 -0.67 -20.02
C MET A 252 -10.95 0.28 -19.87
N TYR A 253 -11.18 1.52 -19.43
CA TYR A 253 -10.11 2.47 -19.16
C TYR A 253 -9.13 1.93 -18.10
N GLY A 254 -9.61 1.30 -17.03
CA GLY A 254 -8.73 0.69 -16.04
C GLY A 254 -7.87 -0.43 -16.63
N VAL A 255 -8.42 -1.23 -17.53
CA VAL A 255 -7.67 -2.29 -18.23
C VAL A 255 -6.57 -1.69 -19.11
N ILE A 256 -6.85 -0.61 -19.84
CA ILE A 256 -5.84 0.10 -20.65
C ILE A 256 -4.72 0.66 -19.76
N VAL A 257 -5.08 1.31 -18.66
CA VAL A 257 -4.12 1.82 -17.67
C VAL A 257 -3.24 0.70 -17.13
N MET A 258 -3.81 -0.47 -16.83
CA MET A 258 -3.07 -1.66 -16.38
C MET A 258 -2.05 -2.14 -17.43
N PHE A 259 -2.42 -2.19 -18.71
CA PHE A 259 -1.47 -2.56 -19.77
C PHE A 259 -0.34 -1.53 -19.91
N LEU A 260 -0.68 -0.24 -19.98
CA LEU A 260 0.30 0.85 -20.11
C LEU A 260 1.25 0.90 -18.92
N SER A 261 0.73 0.81 -17.70
CA SER A 261 1.55 0.82 -16.49
C SER A 261 2.38 -0.45 -16.36
N GLY A 262 1.93 -1.60 -16.86
CA GLY A 262 2.72 -2.83 -16.88
C GLY A 262 3.88 -2.78 -17.87
N ILE A 263 3.70 -2.20 -19.06
CA ILE A 263 4.80 -1.95 -19.99
C ILE A 263 5.81 -0.97 -19.37
N ALA A 264 5.32 0.14 -18.81
CA ALA A 264 6.17 1.12 -18.13
C ALA A 264 6.92 0.50 -16.95
N GLY A 265 6.25 -0.31 -16.12
CA GLY A 265 6.83 -1.02 -14.99
C GLY A 265 7.92 -2.00 -15.42
N TYR A 266 7.69 -2.76 -16.50
CA TYR A 266 8.69 -3.64 -17.10
C TYR A 266 9.94 -2.86 -17.55
N LEU A 267 9.76 -1.74 -18.26
CA LEU A 267 10.87 -0.90 -18.71
C LEU A 267 11.65 -0.28 -17.55
N LEU A 268 10.97 0.15 -16.48
CA LEU A 268 11.62 0.66 -15.27
C LEU A 268 12.45 -0.43 -14.60
N ASN A 269 11.89 -1.64 -14.46
CA ASN A 269 12.58 -2.76 -13.85
C ASN A 269 13.84 -3.15 -14.65
N LYS A 270 13.74 -3.26 -15.98
CA LYS A 270 14.86 -3.57 -16.88
C LYS A 270 16.00 -2.53 -16.79
N ASN A 271 15.68 -1.27 -16.52
CA ASN A 271 16.65 -0.18 -16.39
C ASN A 271 17.15 0.04 -14.94
N ASN A 272 16.84 -0.88 -14.02
CA ASN A 272 17.18 -0.80 -12.59
C ASN A 272 16.63 0.47 -11.92
N PHE A 273 15.42 0.88 -12.30
CA PHE A 273 14.66 1.94 -11.65
C PHE A 273 13.69 1.31 -10.65
N PRO A 274 13.77 1.64 -9.34
CA PRO A 274 12.89 1.02 -8.35
C PRO A 274 11.45 1.48 -8.53
N ALA A 275 10.53 0.54 -8.79
CA ALA A 275 9.09 0.86 -8.94
C ALA A 275 8.43 1.30 -7.62
N ALA A 276 8.91 0.81 -6.47
CA ALA A 276 8.29 1.08 -5.16
C ALA A 276 8.17 2.59 -4.81
N PRO A 277 9.21 3.45 -4.98
CA PRO A 277 9.07 4.90 -4.84
C PRO A 277 8.00 5.53 -5.72
N MET A 278 7.78 5.02 -6.95
CA MET A 278 6.74 5.51 -7.86
C MET A 278 5.36 5.30 -7.23
N LEU A 279 5.09 4.05 -6.85
CA LEU A 279 3.81 3.62 -6.31
C LEU A 279 3.49 4.34 -5.01
N LEU A 280 4.49 4.46 -4.12
CA LEU A 280 4.35 5.19 -2.87
C LEU A 280 4.02 6.67 -3.13
N SER A 281 4.75 7.31 -4.03
CA SER A 281 4.51 8.72 -4.36
C SER A 281 3.15 8.95 -5.01
N PHE A 282 2.70 8.00 -5.83
CA PHE A 282 1.42 8.07 -6.51
C PHE A 282 0.24 8.07 -5.52
N VAL A 283 0.35 7.30 -4.42
CA VAL A 283 -0.69 7.26 -3.37
C VAL A 283 -0.60 8.47 -2.44
N LEU A 284 0.61 8.82 -2.00
CA LEU A 284 0.79 9.86 -0.98
C LEU A 284 0.59 11.27 -1.52
N ALA A 285 0.87 11.53 -2.80
CA ALA A 285 0.82 12.88 -3.34
C ALA A 285 -0.58 13.51 -3.30
N PRO A 286 -1.67 12.83 -3.73
CA PRO A 286 -3.02 13.38 -3.61
C PRO A 286 -3.43 13.64 -2.16
N ILE A 287 -3.06 12.74 -1.25
CA ILE A 287 -3.37 12.87 0.18
C ILE A 287 -2.67 14.10 0.77
N LEU A 288 -1.39 14.28 0.43
CA LEU A 288 -0.63 15.45 0.87
C LEU A 288 -1.24 16.73 0.29
N GLU A 289 -1.54 16.75 -1.01
CA GLU A 289 -2.08 17.93 -1.69
C GLU A 289 -3.44 18.34 -1.10
N ASP A 290 -4.37 17.39 -0.97
CA ASP A 290 -5.72 17.66 -0.45
C ASP A 290 -5.68 18.20 0.98
N ASN A 291 -4.87 17.59 1.86
CA ASN A 291 -4.73 18.05 3.24
C ASN A 291 -4.02 19.41 3.33
N MET A 292 -2.98 19.66 2.52
CA MET A 292 -2.33 20.96 2.48
C MET A 292 -3.26 22.07 1.98
N ARG A 293 -4.06 21.79 0.94
CA ARG A 293 -5.04 22.75 0.42
C ARG A 293 -6.14 23.02 1.43
N LYS A 294 -6.69 22.00 2.08
CA LYS A 294 -7.66 22.16 3.17
C LYS A 294 -7.11 23.05 4.28
N ALA A 295 -5.85 22.83 4.69
CA ALA A 295 -5.19 23.69 5.68
C ALA A 295 -5.08 25.15 5.21
N PHE A 296 -4.70 25.40 3.96
CA PHE A 296 -4.63 26.77 3.42
C PHE A 296 -5.98 27.45 3.25
N ILE A 297 -7.03 26.70 2.88
CA ILE A 297 -8.39 27.24 2.82
C ILE A 297 -8.84 27.69 4.21
N ILE A 298 -8.60 26.88 5.24
CA ILE A 298 -8.92 27.22 6.63
C ILE A 298 -8.11 28.44 7.11
N SER A 299 -6.87 28.60 6.64
CA SER A 299 -5.98 29.69 7.06
C SER A 299 -6.11 30.97 6.23
N GLY A 300 -6.98 31.00 5.22
CA GLY A 300 -7.06 32.11 4.26
C GLY A 300 -5.78 32.30 3.44
N GLY A 301 -5.01 31.22 3.21
CA GLY A 301 -3.73 31.24 2.50
C GLY A 301 -2.52 31.59 3.36
N SER A 302 -2.70 31.80 4.67
CA SER A 302 -1.57 32.09 5.57
C SER A 302 -0.79 30.83 5.95
N ILE A 303 0.54 30.87 5.82
CA ILE A 303 1.46 29.79 6.23
C ILE A 303 1.55 29.69 7.78
N ASN A 304 1.13 30.74 8.48
CA ASN A 304 1.15 30.79 9.94
C ASN A 304 0.33 29.67 10.60
N ILE A 305 -0.64 29.06 9.90
CA ILE A 305 -1.44 27.94 10.46
C ILE A 305 -0.57 26.75 10.91
N PHE A 306 0.61 26.58 10.31
CA PHE A 306 1.54 25.51 10.71
C PHE A 306 2.27 25.79 12.02
N PHE A 307 2.30 27.05 12.47
CA PHE A 307 3.04 27.49 13.66
C PHE A 307 2.15 28.07 14.76
N THR A 308 0.86 28.33 14.49
CA THR A 308 -0.07 28.95 15.45
C THR A 308 -0.49 28.02 16.58
N ARG A 309 -0.61 26.71 16.33
CA ARG A 309 -1.00 25.74 17.35
C ARG A 309 0.21 24.94 17.85
N PRO A 310 0.29 24.67 19.17
CA PRO A 310 1.43 23.96 19.75
C PRO A 310 1.62 22.56 19.17
N ILE A 311 0.54 21.83 18.88
CA ILE A 311 0.59 20.50 18.25
C ILE A 311 1.19 20.58 16.84
N THR A 312 0.73 21.53 16.02
CA THR A 312 1.23 21.70 14.65
C THR A 312 2.69 22.12 14.63
N CYS A 313 3.10 22.99 15.56
CA CYS A 313 4.48 23.41 15.72
C CYS A 313 5.41 22.24 16.05
N VAL A 314 5.02 21.38 17.00
CA VAL A 314 5.79 20.16 17.36
C VAL A 314 5.89 19.22 16.16
N LEU A 315 4.80 18.96 15.45
CA LEU A 315 4.80 18.11 14.25
C LEU A 315 5.68 18.69 13.13
N MET A 316 5.64 20.00 12.94
CA MET A 316 6.47 20.71 11.95
C MET A 316 7.95 20.64 12.30
N LEU A 317 8.31 20.78 13.58
CA LEU A 317 9.68 20.62 14.06
C LEU A 317 10.19 19.18 13.86
N ILE A 318 9.35 18.17 14.14
CA ILE A 318 9.70 16.77 13.88
C ILE A 318 9.89 16.54 12.38
N PHE A 319 8.99 17.06 11.54
CA PHE A 319 9.09 16.94 10.08
C PHE A 319 10.39 17.57 9.55
N ILE A 320 10.67 18.82 9.93
CA ILE A 320 11.91 19.53 9.56
C ILE A 320 13.12 18.76 10.08
N GLY A 321 13.08 18.23 11.30
CA GLY A 321 14.13 17.41 11.89
C GLY A 321 14.40 16.14 11.08
N ILE A 322 13.36 15.42 10.65
CA ILE A 322 13.48 14.22 9.80
C ILE A 322 14.08 14.56 8.44
N VAL A 323 13.62 15.64 7.80
CA VAL A 323 14.11 16.09 6.50
C VAL A 323 15.58 16.50 6.59
N LEU A 324 15.92 17.36 7.57
CA LEU A 324 17.29 17.79 7.80
C LEU A 324 18.21 16.62 8.13
N PHE A 325 17.78 15.70 9.00
CA PHE A 325 18.55 14.49 9.30
C PHE A 325 18.78 13.64 8.05
N SER A 326 17.76 13.47 7.20
CA SER A 326 17.87 12.69 5.97
C SER A 326 18.80 13.33 4.93
N ILE A 327 18.90 14.66 4.90
CA ILE A 327 19.80 15.40 4.00
C ILE A 327 21.22 15.46 4.57
N LEU A 328 21.36 15.70 5.86
CA LEU A 328 22.66 15.85 6.54
C LEU A 328 23.38 14.51 6.72
N LYS A 329 22.67 13.41 6.94
CA LYS A 329 23.27 12.08 7.10
C LYS A 329 24.20 11.69 5.93
N PRO A 330 23.79 11.72 4.65
CA PRO A 330 24.70 11.39 3.55
C PRO A 330 25.88 12.37 3.41
N ILE A 331 25.71 13.64 3.77
CA ILE A 331 26.77 14.66 3.74
C ILE A 331 27.80 14.41 4.85
N LEU A 332 27.35 14.14 6.08
CA LEU A 332 28.19 13.84 7.24
C LEU A 332 28.91 12.49 7.11
N THR A 333 28.27 11.50 6.48
CA THR A 333 28.87 10.18 6.25
C THR A 333 29.94 10.24 5.16
N LYS A 334 29.76 11.06 4.11
CA LYS A 334 30.82 11.35 3.13
C LYS A 334 32.03 12.04 3.76
N LYS A 335 31.79 12.96 4.70
CA LYS A 335 32.84 13.71 5.41
C LYS A 335 33.66 12.88 6.42
N LYS A 336 33.16 11.71 6.82
CA LYS A 336 33.87 10.73 7.66
C LYS A 336 34.61 9.65 6.85
N ALA A 337 34.33 9.55 5.55
CA ALA A 337 34.96 8.59 4.64
C ALA A 337 36.04 9.24 3.74
N GLN A 338 36.24 10.55 3.87
CA GLN A 338 37.41 11.30 3.39
C GLN A 338 38.30 11.61 4.58
#